data_AF-A0A3L7VL97-F1
#
_entry.id   AF-A0A3L7VL97-F1
#
_cell.length_a   1.000
_cell.length_b   1.000
_cell.length_c   1.000
_cell.angle_alpha   90.00
_cell.angle_beta   90.00
_cell.angle_gamma   90.00
#
_symmetry.space_group_name_H-M   'P 1'
#
loop_
_entity.id
_entity.type
_entity.pdbx_description
1 polymer ?
#
loop_
_entity_poly.entity_id
_entity_poly.type
_entity_poly.pdbx_seq_one_letter_code
_entity_poly.pdbx_strand_id
1 'polypeptide(L)'
;MAALVRSVLVVASLVAAVVAEGADPPGFRRLAPGVLTVIPPDTTTDDALQRADLLEITQGQATLAWVPQMAAANTTFVERGLGREYPRDIWCLEFAFKAPRMLDVDVPAAEARMQRKRIWYLLYRVKNLGGRRLLMADGDGGEADPAKRRPETFAAPFRFFPHFVLETLEPVANGEGLASYRAYLDRLVPSAMKAIRLREDPSRRLLDSVEMSATEMQPGEERWGVAIWEDVDPRIDFFSIYVRGLTNAIRWRQRPGSEIKPQDAPGSHIDETLESLRLDFWRPGDDRDGGDREMSVGYAGMFERMTLGGRLLTTVGWPRYAKAQPLAGLDALGLAWTELLEPDADGGGPSLIPLETVLRTAGGLAAPADPIRMLRELFGDLGVASIEELAAAAAGPVEGSLDARRRAALEPIGLTPEAVAREPLTSLATIVRLLESKPDAATRRAAAAEIFGAAGRRIDWLADAVARARGLATLRAIDANTATIAAGDALAAFEAARPAIDGLDEDDGKRLVEMLDDQDARRERIASLDAEAGAQAVAGLVLQGLFGARGPQMYAAAVTVHEGVDHAWVFRYETGGAR
;
A
#
# COMPACT_ATOMS: atom_id res chain seq x y z
N MET A 1 4.23 23.00 -78.26
CA MET A 1 3.12 23.66 -77.55
C MET A 1 2.88 22.91 -76.26
N ALA A 2 3.34 23.49 -75.16
CA ALA A 2 3.27 22.94 -73.82
C ALA A 2 1.89 23.22 -73.20
N ALA A 3 1.30 22.21 -72.58
CA ALA A 3 0.22 22.38 -71.60
C ALA A 3 0.75 21.86 -70.26
N LEU A 4 1.03 22.81 -69.38
CA LEU A 4 1.58 22.63 -68.04
C LEU A 4 0.39 22.44 -67.07
N VAL A 5 0.22 21.24 -66.51
CA VAL A 5 -0.66 21.03 -65.36
C VAL A 5 0.25 20.89 -64.14
N ARG A 6 0.24 21.90 -63.28
CA ARG A 6 0.96 21.93 -61.99
C ARG A 6 0.17 21.12 -60.97
N SER A 7 0.67 19.94 -60.62
CA SER A 7 0.31 19.25 -59.38
C SER A 7 1.38 19.57 -58.33
N VAL A 8 1.02 20.37 -57.33
CA VAL A 8 1.86 20.66 -56.16
C VAL A 8 1.71 19.48 -55.20
N LEU A 9 2.79 18.71 -55.03
CA LEU A 9 2.93 17.70 -53.99
C LEU A 9 3.39 18.43 -52.71
N VAL A 10 2.51 18.54 -51.72
CA VAL A 10 2.89 19.01 -50.38
C VAL A 10 3.53 17.85 -49.63
N VAL A 11 4.85 17.88 -49.50
CA VAL A 11 5.59 16.99 -48.59
C VAL A 11 5.45 17.57 -47.19
N ALA A 12 4.63 16.92 -46.35
CA ALA A 12 4.56 17.21 -44.92
C ALA A 12 5.80 16.61 -44.24
N SER A 13 6.83 17.43 -44.04
CA SER A 13 7.97 17.05 -43.20
C SER A 13 7.56 17.11 -41.73
N LEU A 14 7.44 15.94 -41.08
CA LEU A 14 7.44 15.83 -39.63
C LEU A 14 8.79 16.36 -39.11
N VAL A 15 8.78 17.54 -38.49
CA VAL A 15 9.90 17.99 -37.65
C VAL A 15 9.71 17.36 -36.29
N ALA A 16 10.44 16.27 -36.03
CA ALA A 16 10.64 15.78 -34.68
C ALA A 16 11.44 16.83 -33.90
N ALA A 17 10.83 17.42 -32.88
CA ALA A 17 11.51 18.31 -31.95
C ALA A 17 12.51 17.46 -31.14
N VAL A 18 13.78 17.51 -31.53
CA VAL A 18 14.89 17.03 -30.71
C VAL A 18 15.00 17.98 -29.53
N VAL A 19 14.57 17.54 -28.35
CA VAL A 19 14.89 18.21 -27.09
C VAL A 19 16.39 18.08 -26.91
N ALA A 20 17.11 19.20 -26.95
CA ALA A 20 18.54 19.22 -26.72
C ALA A 20 18.83 18.90 -25.24
N GLU A 21 19.40 17.71 -24.98
CA GLU A 21 20.01 17.38 -23.70
C GLU A 21 21.06 18.45 -23.35
N GLY A 22 20.94 19.03 -22.15
CA GLY A 22 21.97 19.89 -21.59
C GLY A 22 23.29 19.12 -21.51
N ALA A 23 24.34 19.65 -22.13
CA ALA A 23 25.67 19.06 -22.07
C ALA A 23 26.22 19.10 -20.63
N ASP A 24 26.53 17.92 -20.08
CA ASP A 24 27.27 17.79 -18.81
C ASP A 24 28.63 18.54 -18.94
N PRO A 25 29.12 19.22 -17.89
CA PRO A 25 30.42 19.93 -17.93
C PRO A 25 31.57 18.97 -18.30
N PRO A 26 32.62 19.44 -19.00
CA PRO A 26 33.75 18.60 -19.37
C PRO A 26 34.48 18.08 -18.12
N GLY A 27 34.57 16.75 -17.96
CA GLY A 27 35.31 16.10 -16.87
C GLY A 27 34.57 14.98 -16.14
N PHE A 28 33.25 14.88 -16.31
CA PHE A 28 32.45 13.80 -15.72
C PHE A 28 32.29 12.60 -16.66
N ARG A 29 32.01 11.42 -16.08
CA ARG A 29 31.64 10.25 -16.89
C ARG A 29 30.30 10.54 -17.57
N ARG A 30 30.31 10.70 -18.90
CA ARG A 30 29.09 10.85 -19.69
C ARG A 30 28.23 9.58 -19.54
N LEU A 31 27.05 9.72 -18.96
CA LEU A 31 26.10 8.63 -18.83
C LEU A 31 25.59 8.25 -20.23
N ALA A 32 25.37 6.95 -20.48
CA ALA A 32 24.74 6.52 -21.72
C ALA A 32 23.27 6.96 -21.73
N PRO A 33 22.69 7.28 -22.90
CA PRO A 33 21.25 7.56 -23.02
C PRO A 33 20.42 6.43 -22.41
N GLY A 34 19.41 6.78 -21.60
CA GLY A 34 18.53 5.83 -20.91
C GLY A 34 19.02 5.30 -19.55
N VAL A 35 20.23 5.67 -19.09
CA VAL A 35 20.74 5.29 -17.75
C VAL A 35 20.17 6.17 -16.63
N LEU A 36 19.78 7.40 -16.96
CA LEU A 36 19.21 8.36 -16.03
C LEU A 36 17.74 8.60 -16.41
N THR A 37 16.83 8.25 -15.53
CA THR A 37 15.41 8.58 -15.69
C THR A 37 15.20 10.01 -15.23
N VAL A 38 14.69 10.88 -16.11
CA VAL A 38 14.40 12.29 -15.81
C VAL A 38 12.89 12.47 -15.70
N ILE A 39 12.46 13.00 -14.56
CA ILE A 39 11.07 13.31 -14.25
C ILE A 39 10.93 14.84 -14.28
N PRO A 40 10.14 15.37 -15.23
CA PRO A 40 9.88 16.81 -15.27
C PRO A 40 9.12 17.25 -14.02
N PRO A 41 9.24 18.53 -13.62
CA PRO A 41 8.39 19.08 -12.57
C PRO A 41 6.91 18.88 -12.92
N ASP A 42 6.06 18.66 -11.91
CA ASP A 42 4.63 18.71 -12.15
C ASP A 42 4.23 20.08 -12.70
N THR A 43 3.45 20.10 -13.78
CA THR A 43 2.96 21.31 -14.46
C THR A 43 1.45 21.50 -14.34
N THR A 44 0.76 20.65 -13.56
CA THR A 44 -0.69 20.82 -13.36
C THR A 44 -1.00 22.19 -12.76
N THR A 45 -2.15 22.79 -13.09
CA THR A 45 -2.56 24.09 -12.53
C THR A 45 -3.47 23.96 -11.31
N ASP A 46 -3.92 22.73 -11.02
CA ASP A 46 -4.91 22.43 -9.99
C ASP A 46 -4.36 22.61 -8.56
N ASP A 47 -3.05 22.66 -8.41
CA ASP A 47 -2.36 22.87 -7.14
C ASP A 47 -2.12 24.35 -6.80
N ALA A 48 -1.95 25.19 -7.83
CA ALA A 48 -1.72 26.62 -7.72
C ALA A 48 -2.97 27.42 -7.33
N LEU A 49 -4.17 26.86 -7.53
CA LEU A 49 -5.44 27.45 -7.07
C LEU A 49 -6.29 26.39 -6.36
N GLN A 50 -6.20 26.37 -5.03
CA GLN A 50 -7.10 25.54 -4.24
C GLN A 50 -8.40 26.30 -3.93
N ARG A 51 -9.54 25.62 -4.10
CA ARG A 51 -10.86 26.10 -3.66
C ARG A 51 -11.32 25.29 -2.45
N ALA A 52 -11.65 25.98 -1.37
CA ALA A 52 -12.14 25.34 -0.15
C ALA A 52 -13.06 26.28 0.63
N ASP A 53 -13.93 25.70 1.43
CA ASP A 53 -14.78 26.44 2.36
C ASP A 53 -14.03 26.76 3.64
N LEU A 54 -14.41 27.86 4.31
CA LEU A 54 -14.06 28.13 5.69
C LEU A 54 -14.99 27.32 6.59
N LEU A 55 -14.60 26.09 6.90
CA LEU A 55 -15.47 25.10 7.53
C LEU A 55 -15.97 25.53 8.92
N GLU A 56 -15.19 26.32 9.66
CA GLU A 56 -15.58 26.88 10.95
C GLU A 56 -16.75 27.87 10.83
N ILE A 57 -16.90 28.48 9.65
CA ILE A 57 -18.02 29.36 9.31
C ILE A 57 -19.16 28.55 8.70
N THR A 58 -18.86 27.72 7.70
CA THR A 58 -19.90 27.05 6.88
C THR A 58 -20.57 25.89 7.61
N GLN A 59 -19.83 25.17 8.46
CA GLN A 59 -20.36 24.10 9.31
C GLN A 59 -20.43 24.55 10.78
N GLY A 60 -19.34 25.07 11.34
CA GLY A 60 -19.25 25.42 12.77
C GLY A 60 -20.21 26.53 13.21
N GLN A 61 -20.56 27.45 12.30
CA GLN A 61 -21.50 28.55 12.55
C GLN A 61 -22.72 28.47 11.62
N ALA A 62 -23.09 27.28 11.16
CA ALA A 62 -24.21 27.07 10.23
C ALA A 62 -25.55 27.61 10.78
N THR A 63 -25.71 27.68 12.11
CA THR A 63 -26.89 28.27 12.77
C THR A 63 -27.06 29.77 12.51
N LEU A 64 -26.00 30.45 12.06
CA LEU A 64 -26.02 31.85 11.65
C LEU A 64 -26.38 32.03 10.17
N ALA A 65 -26.83 30.99 9.46
CA ALA A 65 -27.32 31.13 8.08
C ALA A 65 -28.68 31.83 8.05
N TRP A 66 -28.86 32.80 7.14
CA TRP A 66 -30.16 33.44 6.89
C TRP A 66 -30.34 33.77 5.41
N VAL A 67 -31.59 33.90 4.95
CA VAL A 67 -31.91 34.35 3.60
C VAL A 67 -32.11 35.87 3.60
N PRO A 68 -31.29 36.66 2.89
CA PRO A 68 -31.42 38.11 2.86
C PRO A 68 -32.64 38.53 2.02
N GLN A 69 -33.40 39.52 2.49
CA GLN A 69 -34.60 40.00 1.77
C GLN A 69 -34.28 41.02 0.67
N MET A 70 -33.22 41.81 0.85
CA MET A 70 -32.86 42.91 -0.05
C MET A 70 -31.44 42.82 -0.63
N ALA A 71 -30.58 41.99 -0.04
CA ALA A 71 -29.20 41.79 -0.49
C ALA A 71 -29.06 40.46 -1.24
N ALA A 72 -28.00 40.31 -2.03
CA ALA A 72 -27.71 39.04 -2.70
C ALA A 72 -27.28 37.96 -1.69
N ALA A 73 -27.66 36.71 -1.92
CA ALA A 73 -27.40 35.58 -1.00
C ALA A 73 -25.91 35.43 -0.64
N ASN A 74 -25.02 35.61 -1.62
CA ASN A 74 -23.56 35.53 -1.49
C ASN A 74 -22.94 36.60 -0.56
N THR A 75 -23.73 37.55 -0.04
CA THR A 75 -23.25 38.59 0.88
C THR A 75 -23.42 38.21 2.36
N THR A 76 -24.15 37.13 2.67
CA THR A 76 -24.38 36.69 4.05
C THR A 76 -23.12 36.08 4.69
N PHE A 77 -23.09 36.01 6.02
CA PHE A 77 -21.91 35.55 6.75
C PHE A 77 -21.48 34.12 6.34
N VAL A 78 -22.43 33.18 6.33
CA VAL A 78 -22.19 31.77 6.00
C VAL A 78 -21.87 31.58 4.52
N GLU A 79 -22.58 32.25 3.61
CA GLU A 79 -22.31 32.17 2.17
C GLU A 79 -20.96 32.77 1.79
N ARG A 80 -20.50 33.80 2.52
CA ARG A 80 -19.14 34.30 2.40
C ARG A 80 -18.11 33.30 2.96
N GLY A 81 -18.48 32.23 3.64
CA GLY A 81 -17.57 31.16 4.01
C GLY A 81 -17.25 30.21 2.84
N LEU A 82 -18.11 30.16 1.83
CA LEU A 82 -18.05 29.15 0.77
C LEU A 82 -17.05 29.50 -0.35
N GLY A 83 -16.46 28.47 -0.94
CA GLY A 83 -15.73 28.54 -2.21
C GLY A 83 -14.56 29.52 -2.22
N ARG A 84 -13.83 29.64 -1.10
CA ARG A 84 -12.68 30.54 -1.00
C ARG A 84 -11.54 30.06 -1.86
N GLU A 85 -10.94 31.01 -2.58
CA GLU A 85 -9.81 30.77 -3.46
C GLU A 85 -8.50 31.08 -2.74
N TYR A 86 -7.56 30.14 -2.80
CA TYR A 86 -6.23 30.24 -2.20
C TYR A 86 -5.16 30.13 -3.29
N PRO A 87 -4.86 31.24 -4.00
CA PRO A 87 -3.79 31.24 -5.00
C PRO A 87 -2.43 31.13 -4.31
N ARG A 88 -1.54 30.31 -4.88
CA ARG A 88 -0.20 30.08 -4.35
C ARG A 88 0.86 30.10 -5.44
N ASP A 89 2.05 30.52 -5.05
CA ASP A 89 3.26 30.31 -5.83
C ASP A 89 3.73 28.87 -5.60
N ILE A 90 3.69 28.06 -6.65
CA ILE A 90 4.13 26.66 -6.60
C ILE A 90 5.49 26.55 -7.26
N TRP A 91 6.44 25.91 -6.59
CA TRP A 91 7.69 25.48 -7.20
C TRP A 91 7.78 23.96 -7.15
N CYS A 92 8.40 23.39 -8.17
CA CYS A 92 8.63 21.95 -8.26
C CYS A 92 9.99 21.72 -8.93
N LEU A 93 10.85 20.95 -8.28
CA LEU A 93 12.18 20.61 -8.77
C LEU A 93 12.07 19.48 -9.80
N GLU A 94 12.87 19.58 -10.86
CA GLU A 94 13.09 18.45 -11.76
C GLU A 94 13.87 17.39 -10.98
N PHE A 95 13.38 16.15 -11.02
CA PHE A 95 14.00 15.02 -10.34
C PHE A 95 14.56 14.06 -11.37
N ALA A 96 15.75 13.53 -11.17
CA ALA A 96 16.29 12.48 -11.99
C ALA A 96 16.98 11.43 -11.13
N PHE A 97 16.96 10.17 -11.55
CA PHE A 97 17.55 9.09 -10.78
C PHE A 97 18.11 7.97 -11.65
N LYS A 98 19.08 7.24 -11.09
CA LYS A 98 19.42 5.90 -11.57
C LYS A 98 18.67 4.88 -10.74
N ALA A 99 18.30 3.76 -11.33
CA ALA A 99 17.57 2.73 -10.61
C ALA A 99 18.32 2.32 -9.31
N PRO A 100 17.59 2.04 -8.21
CA PRO A 100 18.21 1.75 -6.94
C PRO A 100 19.09 0.50 -7.00
N ARG A 101 20.12 0.49 -6.16
CA ARG A 101 21.18 -0.51 -6.17
C ARG A 101 21.49 -0.97 -4.76
N MET A 102 22.04 -2.18 -4.70
CA MET A 102 22.56 -2.75 -3.45
C MET A 102 24.09 -2.65 -3.38
N LEU A 103 24.60 -2.37 -2.20
CA LEU A 103 26.04 -2.36 -1.91
C LEU A 103 26.29 -2.95 -0.53
N ASP A 104 27.36 -3.74 -0.39
CA ASP A 104 27.83 -4.14 0.94
C ASP A 104 28.91 -3.18 1.41
N VAL A 105 28.73 -2.63 2.60
CA VAL A 105 29.66 -1.68 3.21
C VAL A 105 29.92 -2.06 4.66
N ASP A 106 31.09 -1.68 5.16
CA ASP A 106 31.42 -1.83 6.57
C ASP A 106 30.91 -0.60 7.31
N VAL A 107 29.93 -0.81 8.19
CA VAL A 107 29.32 0.25 9.02
C VAL A 107 29.82 0.09 10.44
N PRO A 108 30.23 1.19 11.11
CA PRO A 108 30.58 1.15 12.53
C PRO A 108 29.39 0.65 13.36
N ALA A 109 29.59 -0.41 14.14
CA ALA A 109 28.62 -0.95 15.08
C ALA A 109 29.02 -0.62 16.54
N ALA A 110 28.14 -0.96 17.49
CA ALA A 110 28.45 -0.89 18.91
C ALA A 110 29.75 -1.66 19.23
N GLU A 111 30.44 -1.27 20.32
CA GLU A 111 31.71 -1.88 20.77
C GLU A 111 32.92 -1.67 19.84
N ALA A 112 32.90 -0.62 18.99
CA ALA A 112 33.98 -0.28 18.06
C ALA A 112 34.32 -1.40 17.05
N ARG A 113 33.35 -2.27 16.74
CA ARG A 113 33.46 -3.28 15.69
C ARG A 113 32.89 -2.75 14.38
N MET A 114 33.47 -3.15 13.26
CA MET A 114 32.87 -2.93 11.94
C MET A 114 31.91 -4.08 11.64
N GLN A 115 30.68 -3.75 11.26
CA GLN A 115 29.70 -4.72 10.80
C GLN A 115 29.52 -4.57 9.29
N ARG A 116 29.73 -5.66 8.56
CA ARG A 116 29.37 -5.74 7.15
C ARG A 116 27.85 -5.68 7.03
N LYS A 117 27.31 -4.63 6.42
CA LYS A 117 25.88 -4.46 6.17
C LYS A 117 25.60 -4.32 4.67
N ARG A 118 24.50 -4.92 4.24
CA ARG A 118 23.90 -4.69 2.93
C ARG A 118 23.06 -3.43 3.02
N ILE A 119 23.44 -2.39 2.27
CA ILE A 119 22.67 -1.17 2.12
C ILE A 119 21.99 -1.12 0.76
N TRP A 120 20.87 -0.43 0.71
CA TRP A 120 20.17 -0.06 -0.51
C TRP A 120 20.39 1.43 -0.73
N TYR A 121 20.63 1.87 -1.96
CA TYR A 121 20.81 3.29 -2.24
C TYR A 121 20.20 3.70 -3.56
N LEU A 122 19.75 4.96 -3.62
CA LEU A 122 19.26 5.63 -4.81
C LEU A 122 20.17 6.82 -5.11
N LEU A 123 20.81 6.81 -6.28
CA LEU A 123 21.52 7.98 -6.78
C LEU A 123 20.53 8.87 -7.52
N TYR A 124 20.43 10.12 -7.10
CA TYR A 124 19.50 11.08 -7.70
C TYR A 124 20.16 12.42 -7.99
N ARG A 125 19.50 13.20 -8.83
CA ARG A 125 19.82 14.58 -9.19
C ARG A 125 18.55 15.41 -9.06
N VAL A 126 18.69 16.60 -8.49
CA VAL A 126 17.64 17.62 -8.49
C VAL A 126 18.10 18.85 -9.26
N LYS A 127 17.19 19.49 -9.96
CA LYS A 127 17.44 20.74 -10.68
C LYS A 127 16.33 21.76 -10.40
N ASN A 128 16.74 22.97 -10.04
CA ASN A 128 15.81 24.07 -9.85
C ASN A 128 15.45 24.73 -11.19
N LEU A 129 14.22 24.52 -11.66
CA LEU A 129 13.71 25.14 -12.88
C LEU A 129 12.86 26.41 -12.61
N GLY A 130 12.73 26.81 -11.35
CA GLY A 130 11.85 27.90 -10.92
C GLY A 130 10.49 27.38 -10.43
N GLY A 131 9.52 28.28 -10.41
CA GLY A 131 8.14 27.99 -10.03
C GLY A 131 7.13 28.62 -10.98
N ARG A 132 5.85 28.43 -10.67
CA ARG A 132 4.69 28.97 -11.35
C ARG A 132 3.76 29.67 -10.37
N ARG A 133 3.06 30.68 -10.86
CA ARG A 133 1.99 31.38 -10.12
C ARG A 133 0.84 31.71 -11.03
N LEU A 134 -0.34 31.89 -10.46
CA LEU A 134 -1.52 32.31 -11.20
C LEU A 134 -1.73 33.81 -11.02
N LEU A 135 -1.64 34.54 -12.13
CA LEU A 135 -2.00 35.94 -12.19
C LEU A 135 -3.42 36.13 -12.72
N MET A 136 -4.04 37.23 -12.33
CA MET A 136 -5.26 37.71 -12.96
C MET A 136 -4.87 38.22 -14.36
N ALA A 137 -5.63 37.83 -15.38
CA ALA A 137 -5.39 38.27 -16.75
C ALA A 137 -6.18 39.55 -17.04
N ASP A 138 -5.71 40.33 -18.00
CA ASP A 138 -6.40 41.56 -18.41
C ASP A 138 -7.74 41.22 -19.08
N GLY A 139 -8.78 41.95 -18.68
CA GLY A 139 -10.07 41.97 -19.35
C GLY A 139 -10.01 42.74 -20.66
N ASP A 140 -11.13 42.75 -21.39
CA ASP A 140 -11.21 43.34 -22.75
C ASP A 140 -10.98 44.87 -22.76
N GLY A 141 -10.87 45.50 -21.59
CA GLY A 141 -10.55 46.92 -21.38
C GLY A 141 -9.18 47.21 -20.73
N GLY A 142 -8.32 46.21 -20.52
CA GLY A 142 -6.99 46.40 -19.92
C GLY A 142 -6.94 46.49 -18.38
N GLU A 143 -8.08 46.39 -17.70
CA GLU A 143 -8.15 46.15 -16.25
C GLU A 143 -8.16 44.65 -15.95
N ALA A 144 -7.53 44.25 -14.84
CA ALA A 144 -7.48 42.84 -14.42
C ALA A 144 -8.89 42.27 -14.22
N ASP A 145 -9.22 41.21 -14.96
CA ASP A 145 -10.50 40.50 -14.86
C ASP A 145 -10.38 39.34 -13.85
N PRO A 146 -11.10 39.36 -12.73
CA PRO A 146 -11.08 38.28 -11.74
C PRO A 146 -11.53 36.92 -12.29
N ALA A 147 -12.27 36.89 -13.40
CA ALA A 147 -12.72 35.66 -14.03
C ALA A 147 -11.66 35.03 -14.96
N LYS A 148 -10.62 35.78 -15.35
CA LYS A 148 -9.57 35.30 -16.26
C LYS A 148 -8.26 35.12 -15.51
N ARG A 149 -7.68 33.92 -15.60
CA ARG A 149 -6.39 33.56 -14.96
C ARG A 149 -5.36 33.22 -16.02
N ARG A 150 -4.09 33.57 -15.78
CA ARG A 150 -2.95 33.15 -16.62
C ARG A 150 -1.82 32.58 -15.74
N PRO A 151 -1.22 31.43 -16.11
CA PRO A 151 -0.02 30.95 -15.46
C PRO A 151 1.18 31.81 -15.86
N GLU A 152 2.05 32.10 -14.89
CA GLU A 152 3.34 32.77 -15.09
C GLU A 152 4.43 31.97 -14.40
N THR A 153 5.56 31.78 -15.07
CA THR A 153 6.76 31.16 -14.48
C THR A 153 7.66 32.21 -13.84
N PHE A 154 8.27 31.89 -12.70
CA PHE A 154 9.23 32.75 -12.01
C PHE A 154 10.48 31.97 -11.61
N ALA A 155 11.62 32.66 -11.52
CA ALA A 155 12.87 32.09 -11.04
C ALA A 155 13.13 32.57 -9.60
N ALA A 156 13.32 31.64 -8.67
CA ALA A 156 13.67 31.95 -7.29
C ALA A 156 14.57 30.85 -6.70
N PRO A 157 15.43 31.19 -5.72
CA PRO A 157 16.16 30.18 -4.97
C PRO A 157 15.21 29.42 -4.04
N PHE A 158 15.33 28.10 -4.00
CA PHE A 158 14.53 27.24 -3.12
C PHE A 158 15.41 26.31 -2.30
N ARG A 159 14.98 26.02 -1.08
CA ARG A 159 15.65 25.04 -0.23
C ARG A 159 14.98 23.68 -0.37
N PHE A 160 15.74 22.71 -0.84
CA PHE A 160 15.28 21.33 -0.94
C PHE A 160 15.53 20.59 0.39
N PHE A 161 14.46 20.08 0.99
CA PHE A 161 14.53 19.22 2.17
C PHE A 161 14.18 17.78 1.75
N PRO A 162 15.19 16.97 1.34
CA PRO A 162 14.94 15.62 0.91
C PRO A 162 14.38 14.77 2.05
N HIS A 163 13.33 14.01 1.75
CA HIS A 163 12.81 13.00 2.64
C HIS A 163 12.37 11.80 1.79
N PHE A 164 13.11 10.70 1.93
CA PHE A 164 12.98 9.53 1.08
C PHE A 164 12.50 8.34 1.91
N VAL A 165 11.32 7.81 1.59
CA VAL A 165 10.75 6.65 2.28
C VAL A 165 10.64 5.49 1.29
N LEU A 166 11.35 4.41 1.56
CA LEU A 166 11.15 3.15 0.87
C LEU A 166 10.04 2.38 1.56
N GLU A 167 8.99 2.04 0.84
CA GLU A 167 7.81 1.37 1.36
C GLU A 167 7.53 0.07 0.65
N THR A 168 7.03 -0.91 1.38
CA THR A 168 6.51 -2.16 0.81
C THR A 168 5.30 -2.64 1.62
N LEU A 169 4.37 -3.29 0.92
CA LEU A 169 3.26 -4.05 1.51
C LEU A 169 3.50 -5.57 1.42
N GLU A 170 4.71 -6.00 1.05
CA GLU A 170 5.01 -7.41 0.98
C GLU A 170 5.06 -8.07 2.35
N PRO A 171 4.36 -9.21 2.53
CA PRO A 171 4.55 -10.04 3.71
C PRO A 171 5.90 -10.75 3.62
N VAL A 172 6.87 -10.30 4.41
CA VAL A 172 8.17 -11.00 4.50
C VAL A 172 8.12 -12.13 5.53
N ALA A 173 7.17 -12.15 6.47
CA ALA A 173 6.99 -13.26 7.41
C ALA A 173 5.57 -13.85 7.38
N ASN A 174 5.45 -15.11 7.79
CA ASN A 174 4.15 -15.74 7.99
C ASN A 174 3.37 -14.99 9.09
N GLY A 175 2.07 -14.80 8.88
CA GLY A 175 1.19 -14.10 9.84
C GLY A 175 1.27 -12.57 9.78
N GLU A 176 1.87 -11.99 8.74
CA GLU A 176 1.91 -10.53 8.52
C GLU A 176 0.81 -10.00 7.58
N GLY A 177 0.18 -10.88 6.79
CA GLY A 177 -0.92 -10.52 5.88
C GLY A 177 -0.46 -9.62 4.73
N LEU A 178 -1.33 -9.38 3.74
CA LEU A 178 -1.02 -8.55 2.56
C LEU A 178 -0.86 -7.05 2.85
N ALA A 179 -1.00 -6.67 4.11
CA ALA A 179 -1.11 -5.30 4.57
C ALA A 179 -0.03 -4.93 5.58
N SER A 180 1.01 -5.78 5.77
CA SER A 180 2.14 -5.43 6.62
C SER A 180 2.96 -4.33 5.97
N TYR A 181 2.60 -3.12 6.35
CA TYR A 181 3.26 -1.91 5.96
C TYR A 181 4.66 -1.87 6.57
N ARG A 182 5.67 -1.86 5.72
CA ARG A 182 7.05 -1.56 6.10
C ARG A 182 7.46 -0.27 5.42
N ALA A 183 8.02 0.62 6.22
CA ALA A 183 8.63 1.84 5.73
C ALA A 183 10.04 1.97 6.28
N TYR A 184 10.98 2.26 5.39
CA TYR A 184 12.36 2.52 5.70
C TYR A 184 12.63 3.97 5.32
N LEU A 185 12.92 4.79 6.31
CA LEU A 185 13.38 6.16 6.10
C LEU A 185 14.85 6.16 5.69
N ASP A 186 15.26 7.09 4.83
CA ASP A 186 16.66 7.27 4.51
C ASP A 186 17.52 7.56 5.75
N ARG A 187 18.75 7.04 5.74
CA ARG A 187 19.72 7.12 6.82
C ARG A 187 21.00 7.75 6.33
N LEU A 188 21.66 8.49 7.22
CA LEU A 188 22.99 9.02 7.00
C LEU A 188 24.01 7.93 7.29
N VAL A 189 24.66 7.42 6.23
CA VAL A 189 25.70 6.38 6.34
C VAL A 189 27.02 6.91 5.75
N PRO A 190 27.82 7.69 6.50
CA PRO A 190 29.03 8.31 5.97
C PRO A 190 30.05 7.33 5.41
N SER A 191 30.17 6.12 5.98
CA SER A 191 31.08 5.09 5.50
C SER A 191 30.73 4.58 4.10
N ALA A 192 29.45 4.66 3.71
CA ALA A 192 28.98 4.25 2.40
C ALA A 192 29.25 5.30 1.30
N MET A 193 29.23 6.59 1.62
CA MET A 193 29.33 7.68 0.65
C MET A 193 30.56 7.58 -0.25
N LYS A 194 31.73 7.28 0.33
CA LYS A 194 32.97 7.10 -0.43
C LYS A 194 32.90 5.91 -1.38
N ALA A 195 32.33 4.79 -0.93
CA ALA A 195 32.20 3.58 -1.72
C ALA A 195 31.19 3.75 -2.87
N ILE A 196 30.05 4.38 -2.60
CA ILE A 196 29.04 4.73 -3.60
C ILE A 196 29.62 5.68 -4.65
N ARG A 197 30.33 6.74 -4.22
CA ARG A 197 30.99 7.67 -5.14
C ARG A 197 32.01 6.97 -6.03
N LEU A 198 32.83 6.07 -5.47
CA LEU A 198 33.82 5.32 -6.25
C LEU A 198 33.15 4.41 -7.29
N ARG A 199 32.00 3.81 -6.95
CA ARG A 199 31.24 2.94 -7.86
C ARG A 199 30.53 3.72 -8.96
N GLU A 200 29.90 4.85 -8.62
CA GLU A 200 29.05 5.60 -9.55
C GLU A 200 29.87 6.55 -10.44
N ASP A 201 30.54 7.53 -9.83
CA ASP A 201 31.40 8.50 -10.50
C ASP A 201 32.36 9.15 -9.48
N PRO A 202 33.65 8.75 -9.48
CA PRO A 202 34.64 9.28 -8.54
C PRO A 202 34.86 10.79 -8.64
N SER A 203 34.57 11.38 -9.80
CA SER A 203 34.77 12.80 -10.08
C SER A 203 33.60 13.68 -9.60
N ARG A 204 32.44 13.07 -9.31
CA ARG A 204 31.21 13.78 -8.97
C ARG A 204 31.11 13.97 -7.45
N ARG A 205 30.71 15.17 -7.03
CA ARG A 205 30.35 15.42 -5.63
C ARG A 205 28.95 14.85 -5.38
N LEU A 206 28.85 13.90 -4.45
CA LEU A 206 27.60 13.33 -3.99
C LEU A 206 27.29 13.89 -2.61
N LEU A 207 26.07 14.38 -2.42
CA LEU A 207 25.60 14.97 -1.16
C LEU A 207 24.70 13.97 -0.42
N ASP A 208 24.79 13.93 0.90
CA ASP A 208 23.76 13.31 1.73
C ASP A 208 22.56 14.25 1.96
N SER A 209 21.51 13.80 2.66
CA SER A 209 20.30 14.59 2.89
C SER A 209 20.53 15.87 3.72
N VAL A 210 21.57 15.90 4.57
CA VAL A 210 21.94 17.08 5.37
C VAL A 210 22.70 18.08 4.51
N GLU A 211 23.70 17.63 3.75
CA GLU A 211 24.46 18.49 2.85
C GLU A 211 23.57 19.06 1.73
N MET A 212 22.62 18.28 1.23
CA MET A 212 21.67 18.70 0.20
C MET A 212 20.80 19.89 0.65
N SER A 213 20.38 19.87 1.91
CA SER A 213 19.49 20.88 2.51
C SER A 213 20.23 22.08 3.12
N ALA A 214 21.56 22.05 3.18
CA ALA A 214 22.38 23.07 3.84
C ALA A 214 22.26 24.46 3.21
N THR A 215 22.02 24.54 1.90
CA THR A 215 21.96 25.82 1.16
C THR A 215 20.79 25.83 0.20
N GLU A 216 20.29 27.02 -0.13
CA GLU A 216 19.30 27.18 -1.20
C GLU A 216 19.91 26.86 -2.56
N MET A 217 19.12 26.25 -3.44
CA MET A 217 19.47 25.97 -4.82
C MET A 217 19.09 27.16 -5.69
N GLN A 218 20.06 27.75 -6.38
CA GLN A 218 19.82 28.83 -7.32
C GLN A 218 19.03 28.35 -8.54
N PRO A 219 18.28 29.22 -9.23
CA PRO A 219 17.66 28.87 -10.51
C PRO A 219 18.69 28.32 -11.50
N GLY A 220 18.39 27.17 -12.10
CA GLY A 220 19.27 26.43 -13.01
C GLY A 220 20.34 25.57 -12.33
N GLU A 221 20.51 25.67 -11.00
CA GLU A 221 21.48 24.85 -10.26
C GLU A 221 21.05 23.38 -10.24
N GLU A 222 22.03 22.50 -10.41
CA GLU A 222 21.88 21.05 -10.32
C GLU A 222 22.69 20.50 -9.16
N ARG A 223 22.11 19.59 -8.36
CA ARG A 223 22.80 18.89 -7.28
C ARG A 223 22.58 17.39 -7.40
N TRP A 224 23.61 16.63 -7.03
CA TRP A 224 23.59 15.17 -7.01
C TRP A 224 23.60 14.67 -5.57
N GLY A 225 22.66 13.80 -5.24
CA GLY A 225 22.47 13.27 -3.90
C GLY A 225 22.35 11.76 -3.88
N VAL A 226 22.49 11.19 -2.68
CA VAL A 226 22.29 9.76 -2.44
C VAL A 226 21.33 9.59 -1.28
N ALA A 227 20.26 8.82 -1.50
CA ALA A 227 19.42 8.30 -0.43
C ALA A 227 19.90 6.89 -0.09
N ILE A 228 20.01 6.55 1.20
CA ILE A 228 20.54 5.26 1.66
C ILE A 228 19.57 4.66 2.66
N TRP A 229 19.25 3.37 2.51
CA TRP A 229 18.47 2.60 3.46
C TRP A 229 19.29 1.45 4.02
N GLU A 230 19.20 1.27 5.34
CA GLU A 230 19.84 0.19 6.08
C GLU A 230 18.78 -0.81 6.56
N ASP A 231 19.22 -2.05 6.78
CA ASP A 231 18.41 -3.11 7.40
C ASP A 231 17.07 -3.38 6.66
N VAL A 232 17.03 -3.10 5.35
CA VAL A 232 15.94 -3.49 4.45
C VAL A 232 15.88 -5.02 4.39
N ASP A 233 14.69 -5.60 4.62
CA ASP A 233 14.54 -7.05 4.59
C ASP A 233 14.94 -7.58 3.20
N PRO A 234 15.92 -8.49 3.11
CA PRO A 234 16.44 -8.95 1.84
C PRO A 234 15.42 -9.77 1.05
N ARG A 235 14.26 -10.12 1.62
CA ARG A 235 13.18 -10.80 0.90
C ARG A 235 12.24 -9.84 0.16
N ILE A 236 12.40 -8.54 0.36
CA ILE A 236 11.59 -7.53 -0.34
C ILE A 236 11.97 -7.53 -1.82
N ASP A 237 11.01 -7.82 -2.68
CA ASP A 237 11.16 -7.80 -4.13
C ASP A 237 10.48 -6.59 -4.77
N PHE A 238 9.29 -6.20 -4.30
CA PHE A 238 8.52 -5.06 -4.77
C PHE A 238 8.47 -3.96 -3.70
N PHE A 239 8.73 -2.72 -4.11
CA PHE A 239 8.71 -1.56 -3.21
C PHE A 239 8.51 -0.25 -3.98
N SER A 240 8.08 0.78 -3.26
CA SER A 240 7.95 2.14 -3.76
C SER A 240 8.91 3.05 -3.00
N ILE A 241 9.50 4.04 -3.67
CA ILE A 241 10.21 5.14 -3.03
C ILE A 241 9.36 6.39 -3.16
N TYR A 242 8.96 6.95 -2.02
CA TYR A 242 8.31 8.25 -1.93
C TYR A 242 9.36 9.32 -1.68
N VAL A 243 9.36 10.33 -2.55
CA VAL A 243 10.25 11.50 -2.44
C VAL A 243 9.41 12.72 -2.09
N ARG A 244 9.66 13.29 -0.91
CA ARG A 244 9.03 14.53 -0.44
C ARG A 244 10.01 15.71 -0.53
N GLY A 245 9.46 16.92 -0.51
CA GLY A 245 10.21 18.17 -0.54
C GLY A 245 10.59 18.65 -1.94
N LEU A 246 10.24 17.91 -3.00
CA LEU A 246 10.47 18.33 -4.39
C LEU A 246 9.57 19.49 -4.81
N THR A 247 8.43 19.68 -4.13
CA THR A 247 7.44 20.71 -4.42
C THR A 247 6.87 21.25 -3.11
N ASN A 248 6.36 22.49 -3.13
CA ASN A 248 5.56 23.08 -2.05
C ASN A 248 4.05 22.98 -2.29
N ALA A 249 3.61 22.18 -3.28
CA ALA A 249 2.20 21.88 -3.50
C ALA A 249 1.61 21.18 -2.26
N ILE A 250 0.65 21.84 -1.62
CA ILE A 250 -0.06 21.33 -0.43
C ILE A 250 -1.54 21.18 -0.80
N ARG A 251 -2.16 20.06 -0.42
CA ARG A 251 -3.61 19.93 -0.40
C ARG A 251 -4.09 19.70 1.01
N TRP A 252 -5.16 20.39 1.36
CA TRP A 252 -5.90 20.13 2.58
C TRP A 252 -7.32 19.66 2.30
N ARG A 253 -7.86 18.85 3.21
CA ARG A 253 -9.25 18.37 3.18
C ARG A 253 -9.81 18.29 4.60
N GLN A 254 -11.13 18.33 4.74
CA GLN A 254 -11.76 17.99 6.01
C GLN A 254 -11.42 16.53 6.35
N ARG A 255 -11.02 16.28 7.60
CA ARG A 255 -10.78 14.94 8.11
C ARG A 255 -12.09 14.14 8.02
N PRO A 256 -12.09 12.94 7.41
CA PRO A 256 -13.28 12.10 7.34
C PRO A 256 -13.86 11.83 8.74
N GLY A 257 -15.18 12.00 8.88
CA GLY A 257 -15.88 11.78 10.15
C GLY A 257 -15.68 12.86 11.23
N SER A 258 -14.99 13.97 10.92
CA SER A 258 -14.89 15.10 11.84
C SER A 258 -16.18 15.93 11.87
N GLU A 259 -16.65 16.25 13.08
CA GLU A 259 -17.75 17.21 13.30
C GLU A 259 -17.15 18.52 13.82
N ILE A 260 -17.50 19.63 13.15
CA ILE A 260 -16.92 20.95 13.41
C ILE A 260 -17.85 21.74 14.33
N LYS A 261 -17.34 22.18 15.49
CA LYS A 261 -18.10 22.91 16.50
C LYS A 261 -17.84 24.42 16.45
N PRO A 262 -18.78 25.26 16.92
CA PRO A 262 -18.67 26.73 16.86
C PRO A 262 -17.39 27.33 17.47
N GLN A 263 -16.85 26.68 18.50
CA GLN A 263 -15.69 27.13 19.28
C GLN A 263 -14.36 26.48 18.87
N ASP A 264 -14.38 25.61 17.86
CA ASP A 264 -13.16 24.94 17.41
C ASP A 264 -12.23 25.93 16.73
N ALA A 265 -10.93 25.75 16.94
CA ALA A 265 -9.93 26.59 16.31
C ALA A 265 -9.88 26.35 14.79
N PRO A 266 -9.62 27.39 13.97
CA PRO A 266 -9.43 27.22 12.53
C PRO A 266 -8.40 26.16 12.18
N GLY A 267 -8.74 25.26 11.25
CA GLY A 267 -7.87 24.18 10.78
C GLY A 267 -7.80 22.94 11.68
N SER A 268 -8.46 22.92 12.84
CA SER A 268 -8.40 21.80 13.79
C SER A 268 -8.93 20.46 13.25
N HIS A 269 -9.80 20.52 12.24
CA HIS A 269 -10.43 19.36 11.60
C HIS A 269 -9.96 19.12 10.16
N ILE A 270 -8.84 19.73 9.81
CA ILE A 270 -8.28 19.67 8.47
C ILE A 270 -7.06 18.74 8.49
N ASP A 271 -7.00 17.84 7.51
CA ASP A 271 -5.79 17.10 7.20
C ASP A 271 -5.09 17.78 6.03
N GLU A 272 -3.80 18.03 6.19
CA GLU A 272 -2.94 18.68 5.19
C GLU A 272 -1.88 17.68 4.72
N THR A 273 -1.54 17.71 3.44
CA THR A 273 -0.44 16.89 2.91
C THR A 273 0.31 17.61 1.80
N LEU A 274 1.62 17.37 1.75
CA LEU A 274 2.49 17.79 0.67
C LEU A 274 2.46 16.76 -0.45
N GLU A 275 2.46 17.24 -1.68
CA GLU A 275 2.62 16.39 -2.84
C GLU A 275 3.97 15.68 -2.79
N SER A 276 3.93 14.38 -3.07
CA SER A 276 5.08 13.49 -3.04
C SER A 276 5.24 12.82 -4.39
N LEU A 277 6.47 12.62 -4.83
CA LEU A 277 6.75 11.80 -6.00
C LEU A 277 6.84 10.34 -5.57
N ARG A 278 5.96 9.49 -6.12
CA ARG A 278 6.01 8.03 -5.96
C ARG A 278 6.75 7.42 -7.15
N LEU A 279 7.75 6.59 -6.84
CA LEU A 279 8.53 5.81 -7.80
C LEU A 279 8.40 4.34 -7.44
N ASP A 280 8.01 3.49 -8.39
CA ASP A 280 7.81 2.06 -8.14
C ASP A 280 8.99 1.25 -8.71
N PHE A 281 9.43 0.26 -7.95
CA PHE A 281 10.59 -0.58 -8.28
C PHE A 281 10.30 -2.04 -8.01
N TRP A 282 11.00 -2.90 -8.75
CA TRP A 282 11.04 -4.31 -8.47
C TRP A 282 12.45 -4.89 -8.61
N ARG A 283 12.73 -5.89 -7.80
CA ARG A 283 13.98 -6.63 -7.82
C ARG A 283 13.73 -7.97 -8.52
N PRO A 284 14.48 -8.28 -9.58
CA PRO A 284 14.48 -9.62 -10.15
C PRO A 284 14.97 -10.63 -9.12
N GLY A 285 14.20 -11.70 -8.90
CA GLY A 285 14.53 -12.76 -7.95
C GLY A 285 15.89 -13.42 -8.24
N ASP A 286 16.35 -14.22 -7.28
CA ASP A 286 17.70 -14.80 -7.19
C ASP A 286 18.13 -15.72 -8.37
N ASP A 287 17.28 -15.92 -9.39
CA ASP A 287 17.53 -16.75 -10.58
C ASP A 287 18.51 -16.11 -11.60
N ARG A 288 19.13 -14.97 -11.29
CA ARG A 288 20.17 -14.35 -12.14
C ARG A 288 21.49 -14.21 -11.38
N ASP A 289 22.49 -14.96 -11.86
CA ASP A 289 23.86 -14.99 -11.37
C ASP A 289 24.44 -13.60 -11.05
N GLY A 290 24.84 -13.40 -9.78
CA GLY A 290 26.17 -12.92 -9.35
C GLY A 290 26.75 -11.58 -9.81
N GLY A 291 26.15 -10.83 -10.73
CA GLY A 291 26.73 -9.61 -11.30
C GLY A 291 25.74 -8.47 -11.36
N ASP A 292 26.06 -7.36 -10.68
CA ASP A 292 25.33 -6.08 -10.69
C ASP A 292 23.80 -6.18 -10.55
N ARG A 293 23.34 -6.21 -9.29
CA ARG A 293 21.92 -6.20 -8.88
C ARG A 293 21.31 -4.80 -9.01
N GLU A 294 21.17 -4.33 -10.23
CA GLU A 294 20.35 -3.16 -10.54
C GLU A 294 18.87 -3.53 -10.41
N MET A 295 18.12 -2.77 -9.62
CA MET A 295 16.67 -2.93 -9.54
C MET A 295 16.04 -2.37 -10.81
N SER A 296 14.89 -2.92 -11.21
CA SER A 296 14.19 -2.47 -12.40
C SER A 296 13.12 -1.44 -12.02
N VAL A 297 12.93 -0.45 -12.88
CA VAL A 297 11.84 0.54 -12.74
C VAL A 297 10.52 -0.19 -13.04
N GLY A 298 9.56 -0.06 -12.12
CA GLY A 298 8.18 -0.48 -12.34
C GLY A 298 7.32 0.69 -12.82
N TYR A 299 6.09 0.40 -13.23
CA TYR A 299 5.09 1.44 -13.51
C TYR A 299 4.09 1.53 -12.36
N ALA A 300 3.40 2.66 -12.28
CA ALA A 300 2.51 2.92 -11.16
C ALA A 300 1.38 1.86 -11.07
N GLY A 301 1.10 1.38 -9.86
CA GLY A 301 0.15 0.27 -9.60
C GLY A 301 0.72 -1.14 -9.81
N MET A 302 1.91 -1.29 -10.42
CA MET A 302 2.57 -2.59 -10.58
C MET A 302 2.81 -3.28 -9.24
N PHE A 303 3.17 -2.51 -8.21
CA PHE A 303 3.37 -3.03 -6.85
C PHE A 303 2.12 -3.75 -6.33
N GLU A 304 0.96 -3.07 -6.37
CA GLU A 304 -0.30 -3.61 -5.89
C GLU A 304 -0.73 -4.82 -6.73
N ARG A 305 -0.59 -4.74 -8.06
CA ARG A 305 -0.90 -5.86 -8.97
C ARG A 305 -0.04 -7.09 -8.70
N MET A 306 1.28 -6.92 -8.56
CA MET A 306 2.21 -8.02 -8.26
C MET A 306 1.94 -8.64 -6.90
N THR A 307 1.62 -7.82 -5.89
CA THR A 307 1.29 -8.30 -4.54
C THR A 307 0.01 -9.13 -4.55
N LEU A 308 -1.06 -8.63 -5.19
CA LEU A 308 -2.34 -9.32 -5.32
C LEU A 308 -2.20 -10.58 -6.19
N GLY A 309 -1.46 -10.48 -7.30
CA GLY A 309 -1.15 -11.59 -8.18
C GLY A 309 -0.33 -12.71 -7.53
N GLY A 310 0.69 -12.35 -6.74
CA GLY A 310 1.45 -13.29 -5.93
C GLY A 310 0.58 -14.00 -4.88
N ARG A 311 -0.39 -13.29 -4.28
CA ARG A 311 -1.40 -13.91 -3.41
C ARG A 311 -2.24 -14.93 -4.18
N LEU A 312 -2.71 -14.59 -5.37
CA LEU A 312 -3.52 -15.50 -6.20
C LEU A 312 -2.73 -16.77 -6.56
N LEU A 313 -1.47 -16.64 -7.01
CA LEU A 313 -0.61 -17.77 -7.32
C LEU A 313 -0.42 -18.69 -6.12
N THR A 314 -0.09 -18.12 -4.96
CA THR A 314 0.14 -18.89 -3.74
C THR A 314 -1.15 -19.52 -3.20
N THR A 315 -2.32 -18.91 -3.44
CA THR A 315 -3.65 -19.47 -3.15
C THR A 315 -4.00 -20.65 -4.07
N VAL A 316 -3.85 -20.50 -5.38
CA VAL A 316 -4.14 -21.57 -6.34
C VAL A 316 -3.12 -22.73 -6.23
N GLY A 317 -1.86 -22.44 -5.92
CA GLY A 317 -0.83 -23.45 -5.68
C GLY A 317 -0.95 -24.20 -4.35
N TRP A 318 -1.75 -23.69 -3.41
CA TRP A 318 -1.85 -24.22 -2.05
C TRP A 318 -2.23 -25.71 -1.95
N PRO A 319 -3.24 -26.23 -2.67
CA PRO A 319 -3.64 -27.63 -2.56
C PRO A 319 -2.49 -28.59 -2.88
N ARG A 320 -1.66 -28.25 -3.87
CA ARG A 320 -0.48 -29.03 -4.23
C ARG A 320 0.63 -28.92 -3.18
N TYR A 321 0.88 -27.72 -2.68
CA TYR A 321 1.88 -27.46 -1.65
C TYR A 321 1.57 -28.18 -0.34
N ALA A 322 0.33 -28.03 0.16
CA ALA A 322 -0.12 -28.61 1.42
C ALA A 322 -0.54 -30.08 1.30
N LYS A 323 -0.64 -30.63 0.07
CA LYS A 323 -1.22 -31.95 -0.22
C LYS A 323 -2.60 -32.10 0.43
N ALA A 324 -3.43 -31.10 0.23
CA ALA A 324 -4.76 -30.97 0.84
C ALA A 324 -5.84 -30.80 -0.23
N GLN A 325 -7.11 -30.90 0.19
CA GLN A 325 -8.29 -30.59 -0.62
C GLN A 325 -9.13 -29.50 0.09
N PRO A 326 -8.66 -28.24 0.11
CA PRO A 326 -9.24 -27.20 0.97
C PRO A 326 -10.74 -26.96 0.74
N LEU A 327 -11.17 -26.98 -0.52
CA LEU A 327 -12.58 -26.82 -0.89
C LEU A 327 -13.46 -27.94 -0.32
N ALA A 328 -13.02 -29.20 -0.47
CA ALA A 328 -13.73 -30.35 0.08
C ALA A 328 -13.79 -30.30 1.62
N GLY A 329 -12.69 -29.87 2.25
CA GLY A 329 -12.65 -29.67 3.71
C GLY A 329 -13.62 -28.60 4.20
N LEU A 330 -13.72 -27.46 3.51
CA LEU A 330 -14.71 -26.42 3.83
C LEU A 330 -16.14 -26.91 3.62
N ASP A 331 -16.41 -27.56 2.49
CA ASP A 331 -17.73 -28.11 2.17
C ASP A 331 -18.14 -29.17 3.21
N ALA A 332 -17.20 -30.01 3.67
CA ALA A 332 -17.46 -31.04 4.70
C ALA A 332 -17.69 -30.45 6.11
N LEU A 333 -17.08 -29.29 6.41
CA LEU A 333 -17.33 -28.53 7.64
C LEU A 333 -18.61 -27.69 7.56
N GLY A 334 -19.22 -27.56 6.37
CA GLY A 334 -20.38 -26.70 6.14
C GLY A 334 -20.06 -25.21 6.26
N LEU A 335 -18.82 -24.80 5.97
CA LEU A 335 -18.35 -23.41 6.10
C LEU A 335 -18.32 -22.72 4.73
N ALA A 336 -19.07 -21.63 4.59
CA ALA A 336 -18.99 -20.73 3.45
C ALA A 336 -17.77 -19.79 3.55
N TRP A 337 -17.27 -19.32 2.41
CA TRP A 337 -16.13 -18.37 2.39
C TRP A 337 -16.49 -17.02 3.03
N THR A 338 -17.77 -16.65 3.02
CA THR A 338 -18.35 -15.44 3.61
C THR A 338 -18.27 -15.43 5.15
N GLU A 339 -18.30 -16.62 5.77
CA GLU A 339 -18.12 -16.81 7.22
C GLU A 339 -16.65 -16.73 7.65
N LEU A 340 -15.72 -16.81 6.68
CA LEU A 340 -14.27 -16.74 6.90
C LEU A 340 -13.70 -15.36 6.54
N LEU A 341 -14.56 -14.37 6.33
CA LEU A 341 -14.16 -12.99 6.10
C LEU A 341 -13.55 -12.39 7.36
N GLU A 342 -12.45 -11.66 7.17
CA GLU A 342 -11.76 -10.98 8.27
C GLU A 342 -12.54 -9.73 8.68
N PRO A 343 -12.62 -9.40 9.98
CA PRO A 343 -13.15 -8.12 10.41
C PRO A 343 -12.27 -6.97 9.89
N ASP A 344 -12.81 -5.75 9.91
CA ASP A 344 -12.06 -4.56 9.51
C ASP A 344 -10.76 -4.44 10.33
N ALA A 345 -9.64 -4.24 9.63
CA ALA A 345 -8.31 -4.37 10.21
C ALA A 345 -7.81 -3.06 10.85
N ASP A 346 -7.92 -2.96 12.17
CA ASP A 346 -7.25 -1.94 12.98
C ASP A 346 -5.77 -2.30 13.22
N GLY A 347 -4.96 -2.23 12.16
CA GLY A 347 -3.49 -2.18 12.25
C GLY A 347 -2.73 -3.47 12.63
N GLY A 348 -3.39 -4.57 12.97
CA GLY A 348 -2.75 -5.77 13.55
C GLY A 348 -2.73 -7.04 12.68
N GLY A 349 -1.96 -7.09 11.59
CA GLY A 349 -1.77 -8.32 10.80
C GLY A 349 -3.07 -8.98 10.26
N PRO A 350 -3.01 -10.23 9.76
CA PRO A 350 -4.20 -10.99 9.39
C PRO A 350 -4.92 -11.44 10.66
N SER A 351 -6.25 -11.39 10.63
CA SER A 351 -7.09 -11.82 11.74
C SER A 351 -7.04 -13.34 11.92
N LEU A 352 -7.05 -13.79 13.18
CA LEU A 352 -7.16 -15.20 13.55
C LEU A 352 -8.62 -15.68 13.67
N ILE A 353 -9.61 -14.80 13.51
CA ILE A 353 -11.03 -15.15 13.59
C ILE A 353 -11.40 -16.28 12.62
N PRO A 354 -10.96 -16.31 11.35
CA PRO A 354 -11.28 -17.42 10.46
C PRO A 354 -10.74 -18.77 10.96
N LEU A 355 -9.55 -18.79 11.56
CA LEU A 355 -8.98 -19.99 12.16
C LEU A 355 -9.78 -20.42 13.41
N GLU A 356 -10.17 -19.46 14.24
CA GLU A 356 -11.06 -19.68 15.38
C GLU A 356 -12.37 -20.35 14.95
N THR A 357 -13.02 -19.81 13.91
CA THR A 357 -14.27 -20.33 13.34
C THR A 357 -14.10 -21.78 12.90
N VAL A 358 -13.07 -22.09 12.12
CA VAL A 358 -12.79 -23.46 11.65
C VAL A 358 -12.60 -24.44 12.81
N LEU A 359 -11.79 -24.08 13.81
CA LEU A 359 -11.53 -24.93 14.97
C LEU A 359 -12.77 -25.13 15.83
N ARG A 360 -13.56 -24.06 16.04
CA ARG A 360 -14.80 -24.09 16.81
C ARG A 360 -15.86 -24.94 16.13
N THR A 361 -16.06 -24.78 14.83
CA THR A 361 -16.98 -25.59 14.04
C THR A 361 -16.60 -27.06 14.09
N ALA A 362 -15.32 -27.39 13.86
CA ALA A 362 -14.85 -28.77 13.93
C ALA A 362 -15.00 -29.37 15.35
N GLY A 363 -14.77 -28.59 16.41
CA GLY A 363 -14.95 -29.02 17.80
C GLY A 363 -16.41 -29.20 18.23
N GLY A 364 -17.35 -28.51 17.56
CA GLY A 364 -18.80 -28.59 17.84
C GLY A 364 -19.54 -29.72 17.12
N LEU A 365 -18.86 -30.48 16.26
CA LEU A 365 -19.51 -31.56 15.50
C LEU A 365 -19.87 -32.76 16.40
N ALA A 366 -21.12 -33.21 16.31
CA ALA A 366 -21.60 -34.40 16.99
C ALA A 366 -21.28 -35.68 16.20
N ALA A 367 -21.15 -36.81 16.91
CA ALA A 367 -21.04 -38.13 16.27
C ALA A 367 -22.24 -38.39 15.32
N PRO A 368 -22.05 -38.99 14.14
CA PRO A 368 -20.88 -39.75 13.68
C PRO A 368 -19.86 -38.93 12.86
N ALA A 369 -19.84 -37.60 12.97
CA ALA A 369 -18.88 -36.77 12.25
C ALA A 369 -17.42 -37.09 12.64
N ASP A 370 -16.51 -36.98 11.66
CA ASP A 370 -15.06 -37.16 11.85
C ASP A 370 -14.35 -35.82 11.57
N PRO A 371 -14.22 -34.95 12.60
CA PRO A 371 -13.60 -33.64 12.44
C PRO A 371 -12.12 -33.73 12.04
N ILE A 372 -11.41 -34.79 12.44
CA ILE A 372 -9.99 -34.96 12.08
C ILE A 372 -9.84 -35.25 10.59
N ARG A 373 -10.72 -36.09 10.01
CA ARG A 373 -10.75 -36.29 8.55
C ARG A 373 -11.04 -34.99 7.81
N MET A 374 -12.03 -34.22 8.25
CA MET A 374 -12.41 -32.95 7.62
C MET A 374 -11.26 -31.92 7.69
N LEU A 375 -10.59 -31.81 8.84
CA LEU A 375 -9.42 -30.95 9.02
C LEU A 375 -8.21 -31.44 8.19
N ARG A 376 -8.05 -32.76 8.00
CA ARG A 376 -7.05 -33.32 7.08
C ARG A 376 -7.34 -32.96 5.63
N GLU A 377 -8.60 -32.99 5.22
CA GLU A 377 -9.01 -32.52 3.88
C GLU A 377 -8.71 -31.02 3.73
N LEU A 378 -9.00 -30.21 4.74
CA LEU A 378 -8.76 -28.77 4.70
C LEU A 378 -7.26 -28.40 4.67
N PHE A 379 -6.47 -28.97 5.58
CA PHE A 379 -5.10 -28.53 5.84
C PHE A 379 -4.00 -29.52 5.40
N GLY A 380 -4.35 -30.75 5.06
CA GLY A 380 -3.40 -31.85 4.83
C GLY A 380 -2.81 -32.42 6.13
N ASP A 381 -1.93 -33.40 5.99
CA ASP A 381 -1.33 -34.10 7.14
C ASP A 381 -0.50 -33.16 8.04
N LEU A 382 0.20 -32.18 7.45
CA LEU A 382 0.96 -31.19 8.20
C LEU A 382 0.05 -30.33 9.08
N GLY A 383 -1.16 -30.02 8.62
CA GLY A 383 -2.12 -29.25 9.40
C GLY A 383 -2.66 -30.02 10.59
N VAL A 384 -3.03 -31.28 10.39
CA VAL A 384 -3.45 -32.16 11.51
C VAL A 384 -2.32 -32.30 12.52
N ALA A 385 -1.11 -32.59 12.07
CA ALA A 385 0.06 -32.67 12.95
C ALA A 385 0.34 -31.35 13.69
N SER A 386 0.10 -30.20 13.05
CA SER A 386 0.25 -28.88 13.67
C SER A 386 -0.81 -28.63 14.75
N ILE A 387 -2.05 -29.05 14.52
CA ILE A 387 -3.15 -28.97 15.51
C ILE A 387 -2.85 -29.88 16.70
N GLU A 388 -2.39 -31.11 16.45
CA GLU A 388 -1.99 -32.06 17.49
C GLU A 388 -0.80 -31.54 18.30
N GLU A 389 0.20 -30.94 17.65
CA GLU A 389 1.37 -30.33 18.30
C GLU A 389 0.95 -29.17 19.21
N LEU A 390 0.04 -28.31 18.76
CA LEU A 390 -0.52 -27.21 19.56
C LEU A 390 -1.34 -27.73 20.74
N ALA A 391 -2.22 -28.71 20.51
CA ALA A 391 -3.02 -29.33 21.57
C ALA A 391 -2.13 -29.98 22.64
N ALA A 392 -1.10 -30.73 22.21
CA ALA A 392 -0.13 -31.35 23.10
C ALA A 392 0.68 -30.31 23.89
N ALA A 393 1.11 -29.21 23.26
CA ALA A 393 1.83 -28.15 23.95
C ALA A 393 0.95 -27.44 25.00
N ALA A 394 -0.33 -27.21 24.70
CA ALA A 394 -1.28 -26.60 25.63
C ALA A 394 -1.75 -27.57 26.75
N ALA A 395 -1.81 -28.87 26.49
CA ALA A 395 -2.23 -29.89 27.48
C ALA A 395 -1.06 -30.41 28.35
N GLY A 396 0.12 -30.61 27.75
CA GLY A 396 1.32 -31.15 28.41
C GLY A 396 1.53 -32.65 28.19
N PRO A 397 2.57 -33.25 28.81
CA PRO A 397 3.46 -32.66 29.82
C PRO A 397 4.51 -31.70 29.24
N VAL A 398 4.80 -30.61 29.96
CA VAL A 398 5.88 -29.66 29.67
C VAL A 398 6.74 -29.43 30.93
N GLU A 399 7.95 -28.90 30.77
CA GLU A 399 8.87 -28.62 31.89
C GLU A 399 8.23 -27.69 32.94
N GLY A 400 8.56 -27.83 34.23
CA GLY A 400 7.87 -27.14 35.33
C GLY A 400 7.81 -25.61 35.22
N SER A 401 8.86 -24.97 34.70
CA SER A 401 8.88 -23.51 34.48
C SER A 401 7.99 -23.07 33.30
N LEU A 402 7.81 -23.93 32.31
CA LEU A 402 6.90 -23.74 31.17
C LEU A 402 5.46 -24.05 31.58
N ASP A 403 5.22 -25.06 32.42
CA ASP A 403 3.89 -25.39 32.91
C ASP A 403 3.29 -24.24 33.73
N ALA A 404 4.08 -23.62 34.60
CA ALA A 404 3.65 -22.47 35.38
C ALA A 404 3.24 -21.28 34.49
N ARG A 405 4.08 -20.94 33.48
CA ARG A 405 3.80 -19.85 32.53
C ARG A 405 2.57 -20.13 31.67
N ARG A 406 2.47 -21.34 31.12
CA ARG A 406 1.32 -21.81 30.35
C ARG A 406 0.02 -21.75 31.17
N ARG A 407 0.02 -22.27 32.41
CA ARG A 407 -1.17 -22.23 33.29
C ARG A 407 -1.58 -20.79 33.60
N ALA A 408 -0.62 -19.91 33.90
CA ALA A 408 -0.89 -18.49 34.10
C ALA A 408 -1.45 -17.81 32.83
N ALA A 409 -1.01 -18.24 31.64
CA ALA A 409 -1.53 -17.72 30.37
C ALA A 409 -2.95 -18.24 30.01
N LEU A 410 -3.33 -19.44 30.48
CA LEU A 410 -4.65 -20.03 30.25
C LEU A 410 -5.70 -19.61 31.30
N GLU A 411 -5.28 -19.23 32.51
CA GLU A 411 -6.17 -18.81 33.61
C GLU A 411 -7.17 -17.71 33.21
N PRO A 412 -6.79 -16.63 32.50
CA PRO A 412 -7.71 -15.54 32.15
C PRO A 412 -8.88 -15.96 31.25
N ILE A 413 -8.74 -17.09 30.54
CA ILE A 413 -9.78 -17.64 29.66
C ILE A 413 -10.47 -18.88 30.27
N GLY A 414 -10.23 -19.15 31.56
CA GLY A 414 -10.88 -20.24 32.29
C GLY A 414 -10.52 -21.64 31.78
N LEU A 415 -9.40 -21.78 31.07
CA LEU A 415 -8.92 -23.08 30.58
C LEU A 415 -7.88 -23.67 31.52
N THR A 416 -7.87 -25.00 31.60
CA THR A 416 -6.79 -25.76 32.23
C THR A 416 -6.18 -26.72 31.21
N PRO A 417 -4.91 -27.13 31.36
CA PRO A 417 -4.28 -28.10 30.46
C PRO A 417 -5.07 -29.42 30.35
N GLU A 418 -5.74 -29.82 31.43
CA GLU A 418 -6.58 -31.02 31.47
C GLU A 418 -7.90 -30.83 30.69
N ALA A 419 -8.45 -29.62 30.65
CA ALA A 419 -9.57 -29.29 29.77
C ALA A 419 -9.14 -29.34 28.29
N VAL A 420 -7.95 -28.85 27.97
CA VAL A 420 -7.39 -28.95 26.61
C VAL A 420 -7.22 -30.39 26.17
N ALA A 421 -6.77 -31.28 27.06
CA ALA A 421 -6.64 -32.71 26.75
C ALA A 421 -7.99 -33.39 26.45
N ARG A 422 -9.09 -32.95 27.08
CA ARG A 422 -10.44 -33.51 26.87
C ARG A 422 -11.10 -33.00 25.61
N GLU A 423 -10.96 -31.70 25.34
CA GLU A 423 -11.64 -31.02 24.23
C GLU A 423 -10.64 -30.15 23.45
N PRO A 424 -9.72 -30.76 22.69
CA PRO A 424 -8.58 -30.06 22.10
C PRO A 424 -9.00 -28.99 21.09
N LEU A 425 -9.95 -29.28 20.19
CA LEU A 425 -10.36 -28.34 19.15
C LEU A 425 -11.08 -27.11 19.73
N THR A 426 -12.05 -27.32 20.63
CA THR A 426 -12.79 -26.24 21.32
C THR A 426 -11.85 -25.39 22.17
N SER A 427 -10.90 -26.03 22.86
CA SER A 427 -9.91 -25.32 23.67
C SER A 427 -8.94 -24.51 22.80
N LEU A 428 -8.45 -25.06 21.70
CA LEU A 428 -7.60 -24.34 20.75
C LEU A 428 -8.33 -23.15 20.13
N ALA A 429 -9.60 -23.29 19.74
CA ALA A 429 -10.41 -22.17 19.27
C ALA A 429 -10.47 -21.03 20.31
N THR A 430 -10.64 -21.38 21.59
CA THR A 430 -10.68 -20.40 22.69
C THR A 430 -9.32 -19.72 22.90
N ILE A 431 -8.22 -20.46 22.79
CA ILE A 431 -6.86 -19.89 22.84
C ILE A 431 -6.60 -18.98 21.62
N VAL A 432 -7.01 -19.39 20.42
CA VAL A 432 -6.89 -18.54 19.21
C VAL A 432 -7.66 -17.23 19.39
N ARG A 433 -8.84 -17.25 20.00
CA ARG A 433 -9.59 -16.02 20.34
C ARG A 433 -8.85 -15.12 21.33
N LEU A 434 -8.13 -15.70 22.30
CA LEU A 434 -7.27 -14.93 23.21
C LEU A 434 -6.08 -14.31 22.47
N LEU A 435 -5.50 -15.00 21.50
CA LEU A 435 -4.41 -14.48 20.69
C LEU A 435 -4.88 -13.36 19.77
N GLU A 436 -6.10 -13.45 19.25
CA GLU A 436 -6.71 -12.39 18.44
C GLU A 436 -6.93 -11.08 19.21
N SER A 437 -7.19 -11.15 20.52
CA SER A 437 -7.37 -9.94 21.34
C SER A 437 -6.07 -9.16 21.61
N LYS A 438 -4.93 -9.63 21.09
CA LYS A 438 -3.65 -8.93 21.22
C LYS A 438 -3.54 -7.81 20.18
N PRO A 439 -2.97 -6.65 20.57
CA PRO A 439 -3.00 -5.45 19.74
C PRO A 439 -2.20 -5.54 18.45
N ASP A 440 -1.16 -6.39 18.42
CA ASP A 440 -0.26 -6.51 17.28
C ASP A 440 0.31 -7.94 17.15
N ALA A 441 0.84 -8.24 15.96
CA ALA A 441 1.37 -9.56 15.64
C ALA A 441 2.58 -9.99 16.49
N ALA A 442 3.42 -9.05 16.95
CA ALA A 442 4.58 -9.38 17.79
C ALA A 442 4.13 -9.77 19.20
N THR A 443 3.23 -8.99 19.80
CA THR A 443 2.60 -9.29 21.09
C THR A 443 1.82 -10.60 21.03
N ARG A 444 1.12 -10.85 19.92
CA ARG A 444 0.41 -12.12 19.66
C ARG A 444 1.35 -13.32 19.63
N ARG A 445 2.47 -13.23 18.91
CA ARG A 445 3.48 -14.31 18.86
C ARG A 445 4.14 -14.56 20.21
N ALA A 446 4.43 -13.49 20.97
CA ALA A 446 4.95 -13.61 22.33
C ALA A 446 3.94 -14.35 23.23
N ALA A 447 2.66 -13.97 23.19
CA ALA A 447 1.60 -14.66 23.93
C ALA A 447 1.44 -16.13 23.50
N ALA A 448 1.52 -16.41 22.20
CA ALA A 448 1.50 -17.78 21.69
C ALA A 448 2.70 -18.61 22.19
N ALA A 449 3.88 -18.00 22.30
CA ALA A 449 5.07 -18.66 22.82
C ALA A 449 4.95 -19.00 24.32
N GLU A 450 4.26 -18.18 25.12
CA GLU A 450 4.00 -18.48 26.54
C GLU A 450 3.08 -19.70 26.73
N ILE A 451 2.17 -19.95 25.79
CA ILE A 451 1.22 -21.08 25.85
C ILE A 451 1.80 -22.34 25.19
N PHE A 452 2.35 -22.19 23.98
CA PHE A 452 2.71 -23.30 23.10
C PHE A 452 4.23 -23.51 22.95
N GLY A 453 5.06 -22.62 23.52
CA GLY A 453 6.49 -22.62 23.26
C GLY A 453 6.80 -22.49 21.77
N ALA A 454 7.72 -23.32 21.27
CA ALA A 454 8.12 -23.31 19.86
C ALA A 454 6.97 -23.68 18.90
N ALA A 455 5.95 -24.41 19.36
CA ALA A 455 4.79 -24.78 18.54
C ALA A 455 3.89 -23.58 18.22
N GLY A 456 3.99 -22.45 18.93
CA GLY A 456 3.17 -21.25 18.69
C GLY A 456 3.25 -20.73 17.25
N ARG A 457 4.38 -20.94 16.55
CA ARG A 457 4.56 -20.62 15.12
C ARG A 457 3.57 -21.31 14.19
N ARG A 458 2.92 -22.40 14.63
CA ARG A 458 1.93 -23.16 13.85
C ARG A 458 0.63 -22.39 13.67
N ILE A 459 0.30 -21.47 14.59
CA ILE A 459 -0.90 -20.62 14.50
C ILE A 459 -0.88 -19.80 13.21
N ASP A 460 0.23 -19.12 12.93
CA ASP A 460 0.37 -18.28 11.72
C ASP A 460 0.26 -19.13 10.44
N TRP A 461 0.78 -20.36 10.45
CA TRP A 461 0.67 -21.27 9.31
C TRP A 461 -0.78 -21.75 9.09
N LEU A 462 -1.47 -22.16 10.16
CA LEU A 462 -2.87 -22.60 10.08
C LEU A 462 -3.78 -21.45 9.65
N ALA A 463 -3.53 -20.24 10.15
CA ALA A 463 -4.27 -19.05 9.74
C ALA A 463 -4.06 -18.72 8.25
N ASP A 464 -2.83 -18.79 7.74
CA ASP A 464 -2.59 -18.62 6.29
C ASP A 464 -3.29 -19.72 5.49
N ALA A 465 -3.28 -20.97 5.97
CA ALA A 465 -3.96 -22.09 5.32
C ALA A 465 -5.48 -21.85 5.22
N VAL A 466 -6.13 -21.34 6.27
CA VAL A 466 -7.55 -20.95 6.22
C VAL A 466 -7.78 -19.81 5.23
N ALA A 467 -6.91 -18.80 5.22
CA ALA A 467 -7.01 -17.69 4.28
C ALA A 467 -6.83 -18.15 2.81
N ARG A 468 -6.02 -19.19 2.56
CA ARG A 468 -5.86 -19.82 1.23
C ARG A 468 -7.11 -20.61 0.85
N ALA A 469 -7.67 -21.37 1.79
CA ALA A 469 -8.91 -22.11 1.58
C ALA A 469 -10.08 -21.17 1.26
N ARG A 470 -10.21 -20.06 2.02
CA ARG A 470 -11.16 -18.99 1.73
C ARG A 470 -10.95 -18.41 0.33
N GLY A 471 -9.72 -18.02 -0.01
CA GLY A 471 -9.42 -17.46 -1.32
C GLY A 471 -9.78 -18.42 -2.47
N LEU A 472 -9.50 -19.72 -2.34
CA LEU A 472 -9.93 -20.74 -3.30
C LEU A 472 -11.45 -20.83 -3.41
N ALA A 473 -12.16 -20.79 -2.28
CA ALA A 473 -13.62 -20.84 -2.25
C ALA A 473 -14.25 -19.58 -2.86
N THR A 474 -13.64 -18.41 -2.64
CA THR A 474 -14.05 -17.15 -3.30
C THR A 474 -13.80 -17.20 -4.81
N LEU A 475 -12.64 -17.71 -5.27
CA LEU A 475 -12.38 -17.90 -6.71
C LEU A 475 -13.40 -18.84 -7.35
N ARG A 476 -13.78 -19.93 -6.66
CA ARG A 476 -14.87 -20.82 -7.09
C ARG A 476 -16.20 -20.09 -7.14
N ALA A 477 -16.50 -19.22 -6.18
CA ALA A 477 -17.76 -18.50 -6.13
C ALA A 477 -17.93 -17.48 -7.27
N ILE A 478 -16.85 -16.90 -7.78
CA ILE A 478 -16.87 -15.96 -8.92
C ILE A 478 -16.51 -16.61 -10.25
N ASP A 479 -16.49 -17.95 -10.31
CA ASP A 479 -16.16 -18.73 -11.51
C ASP A 479 -14.80 -18.35 -12.16
N ALA A 480 -13.83 -17.96 -11.34
CA ALA A 480 -12.50 -17.58 -11.82
C ALA A 480 -11.70 -18.79 -12.33
N ASN A 481 -11.02 -18.60 -13.47
CA ASN A 481 -10.20 -19.66 -14.08
C ASN A 481 -8.85 -19.82 -13.36
N THR A 482 -8.82 -20.72 -12.37
CA THR A 482 -7.62 -21.02 -11.57
C THR A 482 -6.47 -21.60 -12.39
N ALA A 483 -6.74 -22.30 -13.50
CA ALA A 483 -5.70 -22.83 -14.37
C ALA A 483 -4.95 -21.70 -15.10
N THR A 484 -5.66 -20.68 -15.58
CA THR A 484 -5.05 -19.50 -16.20
C THR A 484 -4.25 -18.70 -15.17
N ILE A 485 -4.80 -18.52 -13.96
CA ILE A 485 -4.10 -17.85 -12.85
C ILE A 485 -2.78 -18.56 -12.54
N ALA A 486 -2.77 -19.89 -12.47
CA ALA A 486 -1.58 -20.68 -12.14
C ALA A 486 -0.52 -20.76 -13.24
N ALA A 487 -0.86 -20.42 -14.49
CA ALA A 487 0.03 -20.58 -15.63
C ALA A 487 1.02 -19.42 -15.81
N GLY A 488 0.76 -18.26 -15.19
CA GLY A 488 1.52 -17.04 -15.36
C GLY A 488 2.47 -16.71 -14.20
N ASP A 489 3.15 -15.57 -14.33
CA ASP A 489 3.78 -14.89 -13.20
C ASP A 489 2.74 -14.08 -12.39
N ALA A 490 3.18 -13.36 -11.37
CA ALA A 490 2.27 -12.62 -10.51
C ALA A 490 1.44 -11.58 -11.27
N LEU A 491 2.02 -10.87 -12.25
CA LEU A 491 1.27 -9.89 -13.04
C LEU A 491 0.20 -10.59 -13.88
N ALA A 492 0.58 -11.65 -14.60
CA ALA A 492 -0.35 -12.42 -15.41
C ALA A 492 -1.46 -13.06 -14.57
N ALA A 493 -1.16 -13.50 -13.34
CA ALA A 493 -2.15 -14.03 -12.40
C ALA A 493 -3.18 -12.98 -11.97
N PHE A 494 -2.74 -11.74 -11.70
CA PHE A 494 -3.64 -10.62 -11.41
C PHE A 494 -4.54 -10.31 -12.61
N GLU A 495 -3.95 -10.15 -13.80
CA GLU A 495 -4.68 -9.85 -15.03
C GLU A 495 -5.64 -10.98 -15.43
N ALA A 496 -5.31 -12.25 -15.12
CA ALA A 496 -6.18 -13.40 -15.36
C ALA A 496 -7.40 -13.45 -14.43
N ALA A 497 -7.29 -12.94 -13.20
CA ALA A 497 -8.39 -12.91 -12.23
C ALA A 497 -9.31 -11.70 -12.44
N ARG A 498 -8.78 -10.57 -12.94
CA ARG A 498 -9.50 -9.31 -13.09
C ARG A 498 -10.85 -9.43 -13.80
N PRO A 499 -11.00 -10.13 -14.93
CA PRO A 499 -12.29 -10.25 -15.61
C PRO A 499 -13.40 -10.88 -14.75
N ALA A 500 -13.06 -11.82 -13.86
CA ALA A 500 -14.03 -12.45 -12.96
C ALA A 500 -14.40 -11.55 -11.76
N ILE A 501 -13.52 -10.61 -11.40
CA ILE A 501 -13.75 -9.67 -10.30
C ILE A 501 -14.53 -8.45 -10.79
N ASP A 502 -14.08 -7.83 -11.88
CA ASP A 502 -14.68 -6.61 -12.43
C ASP A 502 -15.94 -6.90 -13.26
N GLY A 503 -16.12 -8.14 -13.71
CA GLY A 503 -17.24 -8.58 -14.54
C GLY A 503 -18.47 -9.06 -13.78
N LEU A 504 -18.51 -8.91 -12.45
CA LEU A 504 -19.67 -9.30 -11.63
C LEU A 504 -20.89 -8.47 -12.01
N ASP A 505 -21.94 -9.13 -12.48
CA ASP A 505 -23.22 -8.50 -12.81
C ASP A 505 -24.21 -8.54 -11.63
N GLU A 506 -25.44 -8.06 -11.86
CA GLU A 506 -26.48 -8.00 -10.83
C GLU A 506 -26.92 -9.40 -10.36
N ASP A 507 -26.90 -10.40 -11.24
CA ASP A 507 -27.32 -11.76 -10.93
C ASP A 507 -26.23 -12.50 -10.14
N ASP A 508 -24.97 -12.30 -10.50
CA ASP A 508 -23.82 -12.68 -9.68
C ASP A 508 -23.88 -12.03 -8.31
N GLY A 509 -24.22 -10.74 -8.25
CA GLY A 509 -24.40 -10.00 -7.03
C GLY A 509 -25.43 -10.65 -6.09
N LYS A 510 -26.62 -10.96 -6.61
CA LYS A 510 -27.69 -11.64 -5.87
C LYS A 510 -27.25 -13.02 -5.37
N ARG A 511 -26.64 -13.82 -6.24
CA ARG A 511 -26.14 -15.15 -5.90
C ARG A 511 -25.10 -15.12 -4.78
N LEU A 512 -24.18 -14.15 -4.80
CA LEU A 512 -23.18 -13.99 -3.74
C LEU A 512 -23.79 -13.51 -2.42
N VAL A 513 -24.81 -12.65 -2.47
CA VAL A 513 -25.55 -12.22 -1.27
C VAL A 513 -26.35 -13.38 -0.65
N GLU A 514 -26.87 -14.29 -1.46
CA GLU A 514 -27.53 -15.53 -0.98
C GLU A 514 -26.56 -16.49 -0.26
N MET A 515 -25.25 -16.34 -0.45
CA MET A 515 -24.23 -17.10 0.31
C MET A 515 -23.94 -16.50 1.69
N LEU A 516 -24.51 -15.34 2.03
CA LEU A 516 -24.46 -14.80 3.38
C LEU A 516 -25.54 -15.47 4.23
N ASP A 517 -25.21 -15.76 5.50
CA ASP A 517 -26.19 -16.26 6.46
C ASP A 517 -27.41 -15.33 6.55
N ASP A 518 -28.59 -15.90 6.79
CA ASP A 518 -29.84 -15.14 6.89
C ASP A 518 -29.78 -14.06 7.99
N GLN A 519 -28.98 -14.26 9.04
CA GLN A 519 -28.80 -13.32 10.15
C GLN A 519 -27.60 -12.38 9.96
N ASP A 520 -26.91 -12.43 8.82
CA ASP A 520 -25.76 -11.59 8.56
C ASP A 520 -26.18 -10.13 8.31
N ALA A 521 -25.77 -9.22 9.20
CA ALA A 521 -26.08 -7.79 9.11
C ALA A 521 -25.60 -7.14 7.79
N ARG A 522 -24.62 -7.73 7.09
CA ARG A 522 -24.16 -7.25 5.78
C ARG A 522 -25.23 -7.44 4.71
N ARG A 523 -26.04 -8.49 4.81
CA ARG A 523 -27.13 -8.77 3.87
C ARG A 523 -28.20 -7.70 3.92
N GLU A 524 -28.64 -7.32 5.13
CA GLU A 524 -29.59 -6.23 5.33
C GLU A 524 -29.01 -4.89 4.85
N ARG A 525 -27.72 -4.64 5.13
CA ARG A 525 -27.03 -3.44 4.67
C ARG A 525 -27.01 -3.35 3.15
N ILE A 526 -26.61 -4.40 2.45
CA ILE A 526 -26.56 -4.43 0.98
C ILE A 526 -27.96 -4.22 0.39
N ALA A 527 -28.98 -4.87 0.97
CA ALA A 527 -30.37 -4.71 0.53
C ALA A 527 -30.92 -3.29 0.70
N SER A 528 -30.34 -2.49 1.59
CA SER A 528 -30.73 -1.08 1.81
C SER A 528 -30.03 -0.07 0.88
N LEU A 529 -29.00 -0.51 0.15
CA LEU A 529 -28.26 0.32 -0.78
C LEU A 529 -28.96 0.41 -2.15
N ASP A 530 -28.64 1.44 -2.92
CA ASP A 530 -29.00 1.46 -4.34
C ASP A 530 -28.20 0.40 -5.13
N ALA A 531 -28.57 0.19 -6.40
CA ALA A 531 -27.98 -0.87 -7.21
C ALA A 531 -26.46 -0.71 -7.40
N GLU A 532 -25.96 0.53 -7.54
CA GLU A 532 -24.54 0.80 -7.78
C GLU A 532 -23.73 0.58 -6.50
N ALA A 533 -24.19 1.15 -5.38
CA ALA A 533 -23.55 0.97 -4.08
C ALA A 533 -23.65 -0.49 -3.58
N GLY A 534 -24.75 -1.19 -3.90
CA GLY A 534 -24.93 -2.61 -3.63
C GLY A 534 -23.92 -3.47 -4.39
N ALA A 535 -23.74 -3.24 -5.69
CA ALA A 535 -22.74 -3.94 -6.50
C ALA A 535 -21.31 -3.70 -5.99
N GLN A 536 -20.97 -2.46 -5.62
CA GLN A 536 -19.67 -2.11 -5.02
C GLN A 536 -19.46 -2.83 -3.68
N ALA A 537 -20.50 -2.94 -2.84
CA ALA A 537 -20.42 -3.65 -1.58
C ALA A 537 -20.15 -5.15 -1.78
N VAL A 538 -20.81 -5.79 -2.75
CA VAL A 538 -20.58 -7.20 -3.09
C VAL A 538 -19.16 -7.43 -3.64
N ALA A 539 -18.71 -6.58 -4.56
CA ALA A 539 -17.33 -6.62 -5.05
C ALA A 539 -16.33 -6.46 -3.90
N GLY A 540 -16.63 -5.59 -2.92
CA GLY A 540 -15.87 -5.45 -1.68
C GLY A 540 -15.75 -6.76 -0.89
N LEU A 541 -16.84 -7.52 -0.74
CA LEU A 541 -16.80 -8.83 -0.08
C LEU A 541 -15.92 -9.83 -0.83
N VAL A 542 -16.03 -9.89 -2.16
CA VAL A 542 -15.18 -10.75 -3.00
C VAL A 542 -13.70 -10.41 -2.82
N LEU A 543 -13.37 -9.11 -2.87
CA LEU A 543 -12.01 -8.63 -2.66
C LEU A 543 -11.48 -8.95 -1.26
N GLN A 544 -12.34 -8.89 -0.22
CA GLN A 544 -11.98 -9.34 1.12
C GLN A 544 -11.76 -10.87 1.17
N GLY A 545 -12.58 -11.65 0.47
CA GLY A 545 -12.43 -13.11 0.39
C GLY A 545 -11.09 -13.51 -0.24
N LEU A 546 -10.69 -12.82 -1.31
CA LEU A 546 -9.43 -13.08 -2.02
C LEU A 546 -8.19 -12.58 -1.26
N PHE A 547 -8.27 -11.37 -0.69
CA PHE A 547 -7.08 -10.61 -0.27
C PHE A 547 -7.07 -10.20 1.21
N GLY A 548 -8.12 -10.53 1.98
CA GLY A 548 -8.28 -10.13 3.38
C GLY A 548 -8.89 -8.74 3.54
N ALA A 549 -9.00 -8.24 4.77
CA ALA A 549 -9.76 -7.02 5.08
C ALA A 549 -9.33 -5.76 4.28
N ARG A 550 -8.03 -5.62 3.98
CA ARG A 550 -7.49 -4.51 3.15
C ARG A 550 -7.53 -4.75 1.65
N GLY A 551 -8.01 -5.92 1.22
CA GLY A 551 -8.15 -6.32 -0.17
C GLY A 551 -8.81 -5.28 -1.07
N PRO A 552 -9.99 -4.73 -0.69
CA PRO A 552 -10.67 -3.71 -1.50
C PRO A 552 -9.81 -2.46 -1.77
N GLN A 553 -9.12 -1.98 -0.74
CA GLN A 553 -8.27 -0.77 -0.83
C GLN A 553 -7.06 -1.01 -1.72
N MET A 554 -6.41 -2.17 -1.58
CA MET A 554 -5.27 -2.55 -2.42
C MET A 554 -5.67 -2.77 -3.88
N TYR A 555 -6.83 -3.40 -4.11
CA TYR A 555 -7.34 -3.62 -5.45
C TYR A 555 -7.72 -2.30 -6.14
N ALA A 556 -8.40 -1.40 -5.43
CA ALA A 556 -8.69 -0.06 -5.93
C ALA A 556 -7.40 0.66 -6.35
N ALA A 557 -6.35 0.63 -5.52
CA ALA A 557 -5.05 1.18 -5.87
C ALA A 557 -4.41 0.50 -7.10
N ALA A 558 -4.58 -0.82 -7.26
CA ALA A 558 -4.07 -1.57 -8.40
C ALA A 558 -4.73 -1.21 -9.74
N VAL A 559 -6.04 -0.92 -9.72
CA VAL A 559 -6.84 -0.65 -10.94
C VAL A 559 -6.92 0.83 -11.31
N THR A 560 -6.81 1.75 -10.34
CA THR A 560 -6.88 3.20 -10.59
C THR A 560 -5.66 3.69 -11.39
N VAL A 561 -4.58 2.92 -11.41
CA VAL A 561 -3.31 3.34 -11.96
C VAL A 561 -3.03 2.60 -13.27
N HIS A 562 -2.85 3.35 -14.36
CA HIS A 562 -2.69 2.79 -15.71
C HIS A 562 -1.22 2.47 -16.03
N GLU A 563 -1.04 1.44 -16.87
CA GLU A 563 0.27 1.07 -17.43
C GLU A 563 0.81 2.22 -18.29
N GLY A 564 2.07 2.63 -18.05
CA GLY A 564 2.72 3.72 -18.78
C GLY A 564 2.99 5.01 -18.01
N VAL A 565 2.83 5.01 -16.68
CA VAL A 565 3.24 6.13 -15.84
C VAL A 565 4.42 5.68 -14.96
N ASP A 566 5.65 5.99 -15.39
CA ASP A 566 6.90 5.62 -14.70
C ASP A 566 7.09 6.32 -13.33
N HIS A 567 6.21 7.28 -13.03
CA HIS A 567 6.25 8.09 -11.82
C HIS A 567 4.90 8.77 -11.56
N ALA A 568 4.45 8.86 -10.30
CA ALA A 568 3.20 9.53 -9.97
C ALA A 568 3.41 10.64 -8.93
N TRP A 569 2.90 11.84 -9.22
CA TRP A 569 2.75 12.88 -8.21
C TRP A 569 1.48 12.60 -7.40
N VAL A 570 1.62 12.40 -6.10
CA VAL A 570 0.54 11.92 -5.22
C VAL A 570 0.44 12.74 -3.93
N PHE A 571 -0.80 13.02 -3.52
CA PHE A 571 -1.13 13.57 -2.22
C PHE A 571 -1.50 12.44 -1.27
N ARG A 572 -0.65 12.14 -0.30
CA ARG A 572 -0.90 11.06 0.66
C ARG A 572 -1.22 11.63 2.03
N TYR A 573 -2.48 11.49 2.42
CA TYR A 573 -2.90 11.79 3.78
C TYR A 573 -2.48 10.64 4.70
N GLU A 574 -1.90 10.96 5.85
CA GLU A 574 -1.64 9.96 6.87
C GLU A 574 -2.99 9.44 7.38
N THR A 575 -3.35 8.21 7.02
CA THR A 575 -4.52 7.54 7.61
C THR A 575 -4.18 7.27 9.07
N GLY A 576 -4.96 7.86 9.99
CA GLY A 576 -4.72 7.83 11.43
C GLY A 576 -4.56 6.42 11.99
N GLY A 577 -3.33 5.94 12.03
CA GLY A 577 -2.93 4.67 12.64
C GLY A 577 -1.53 4.71 13.27
N ALA A 578 -0.86 5.86 13.23
CA ALA A 578 0.41 6.06 13.90
C ALA A 578 0.52 7.51 14.38
N ARG A 579 -0.02 7.77 15.57
CA ARG A 579 0.49 8.79 16.48
C ARG A 579 0.82 8.13 17.80
#